data_AF-A0A965PX03-F1
#
_entry.id   AF-A0A965PX03-F1
#
_cell.length_a   1.000
_cell.length_b   1.000
_cell.length_c   1.000
_cell.angle_alpha   90.00
_cell.angle_beta   90.00
_cell.angle_gamma   90.00
#
_symmetry.space_group_name_H-M   'P 1'
#
loop_
_entity.id
_entity.type
_entity.pdbx_description
1 polymer ?
#
loop_
_entity_poly.entity_id
_entity_poly.type
_entity_poly.pdbx_seq_one_letter_code
_entity_poly.pdbx_strand_id
1 'polypeptide(L)'
;AHKTEAGGVALNLRDVAAVSEALARMAHLSDRFLVEEMARDVVLELIVGVQRDAQFGLTLTLGAGGVLVELLQDAATLLFPVARQDVLAALQSLKVWPLLAGFRGKAAGDVDALLDAVMAVADYAQARADQLVELDVNPVLVLSKGHGVLAVDALIRLKTP
;
A
#
# COMPACT_ATOMS: atom_id res chain seq x y z
N ALA A 1 15.16 -1.57 -11.54
CA ALA A 1 14.10 -1.84 -12.53
C ALA A 1 12.91 -2.38 -11.77
N HIS A 2 11.74 -1.75 -11.91
CA HIS A 2 10.53 -2.22 -11.24
C HIS A 2 10.19 -3.63 -11.72
N LYS A 3 9.62 -4.47 -10.85
CA LYS A 3 9.25 -5.87 -11.15
C LYS A 3 8.46 -5.99 -12.47
N THR A 4 7.58 -5.02 -12.74
CA THR A 4 6.81 -4.89 -13.98
C THR A 4 7.67 -4.64 -15.23
N GLU A 5 8.70 -3.78 -15.15
CA GLU A 5 9.58 -3.45 -16.28
C GLU A 5 10.44 -4.65 -16.70
N ALA A 6 10.78 -5.51 -15.73
CA ALA A 6 11.45 -6.78 -15.99
C ALA A 6 10.50 -7.87 -16.54
N GLY A 7 9.21 -7.58 -16.69
CA GLY A 7 8.19 -8.56 -17.09
C GLY A 7 7.86 -9.60 -16.02
N GLY A 8 8.18 -9.32 -14.74
CA GLY A 8 7.98 -10.22 -13.62
C GLY A 8 6.58 -10.22 -13.01
N VAL A 9 5.62 -9.53 -13.62
CA VAL A 9 4.22 -9.45 -13.16
C VAL A 9 3.29 -9.73 -14.34
N ALA A 10 2.35 -10.66 -14.17
CA ALA A 10 1.33 -10.99 -15.14
C ALA A 10 -0.06 -10.84 -14.51
N LEU A 11 -0.89 -9.96 -15.08
CA LEU A 11 -2.21 -9.61 -14.55
C LEU A 11 -3.34 -10.19 -15.40
N ASN A 12 -4.57 -10.20 -14.85
CA ASN A 12 -5.80 -10.61 -15.54
C ASN A 12 -5.77 -12.05 -16.07
N LEU A 13 -5.13 -12.96 -15.34
CA LEU A 13 -5.07 -14.38 -15.70
C LEU A 13 -6.40 -15.05 -15.31
N ARG A 14 -7.18 -15.47 -16.31
CA ARG A 14 -8.57 -15.92 -16.11
C ARG A 14 -8.73 -17.42 -15.93
N ASP A 15 -7.70 -18.19 -16.24
CA ASP A 15 -7.71 -19.64 -16.20
C ASP A 15 -6.29 -20.21 -16.03
N VAL A 16 -6.21 -21.53 -15.83
CA VAL A 16 -4.95 -22.28 -15.64
C VAL A 16 -4.03 -22.19 -16.85
N ALA A 17 -4.58 -22.07 -18.06
CA ALA A 17 -3.78 -21.94 -19.28
C ALA A 17 -3.04 -20.61 -19.30
N ALA A 18 -3.74 -19.50 -19.03
CA ALA A 18 -3.16 -18.17 -18.92
C ALA A 18 -2.07 -18.10 -17.83
N VAL A 19 -2.28 -18.76 -16.69
CA VAL A 19 -1.25 -18.89 -15.64
C VAL A 19 -0.03 -19.64 -16.16
N SER A 20 -0.22 -20.80 -16.78
CA SER A 20 0.89 -21.62 -17.30
C SER A 20 1.72 -20.87 -18.35
N GLU A 21 1.07 -20.13 -19.24
CA GLU A 21 1.74 -19.29 -20.23
C GLU A 21 2.53 -18.14 -19.59
N ALA A 22 1.98 -17.50 -18.56
CA ALA A 22 2.68 -16.45 -17.82
C ALA A 22 3.93 -17.00 -17.13
N LEU A 23 3.82 -18.14 -16.46
CA LEU A 23 4.96 -18.79 -15.79
C LEU A 23 6.06 -19.14 -16.79
N ALA A 24 5.72 -19.69 -17.95
CA ALA A 24 6.70 -20.02 -18.99
C ALA A 24 7.46 -18.79 -19.51
N ARG A 25 6.77 -17.64 -19.69
CA ARG A 25 7.42 -16.38 -20.11
C ARG A 25 8.36 -15.84 -19.03
N MET A 26 7.99 -15.99 -17.76
CA MET A 26 8.74 -15.44 -16.62
C MET A 26 9.80 -16.41 -16.05
N ALA A 27 9.90 -17.64 -16.55
CA ALA A 27 10.82 -18.67 -16.05
C ALA A 27 12.31 -18.26 -16.07
N HIS A 28 12.68 -17.28 -16.90
CA HIS A 28 14.03 -16.72 -16.94
C HIS A 28 14.36 -15.81 -15.74
N LEU A 29 13.35 -15.37 -14.98
CA LEU A 29 13.49 -14.48 -13.82
C LEU A 29 13.59 -15.25 -12.51
N SER A 30 12.84 -16.34 -12.37
CA SER A 30 12.71 -17.12 -11.14
C SER A 30 12.12 -18.50 -11.45
N ASP A 31 12.41 -19.49 -10.60
CA ASP A 31 11.75 -20.80 -10.57
C ASP A 31 10.55 -20.85 -9.61
N ARG A 32 10.34 -19.79 -8.82
CA ARG A 32 9.26 -19.62 -7.86
C ARG A 32 8.43 -18.40 -8.17
N PHE A 33 7.11 -18.57 -8.07
CA PHE A 33 6.13 -17.53 -8.37
C PHE A 33 5.07 -17.49 -7.28
N LEU A 34 4.57 -16.28 -7.01
CA LEU A 34 3.42 -16.05 -6.16
C LEU A 34 2.18 -15.88 -7.06
N VAL A 35 1.12 -16.63 -6.76
CA VAL A 35 -0.17 -16.51 -7.45
C VAL A 35 -1.16 -15.91 -6.46
N GLU A 36 -1.73 -14.78 -6.84
CA GLU A 36 -2.62 -13.99 -5.98
C GLU A 36 -3.95 -13.73 -6.67
N GLU A 37 -4.98 -13.45 -5.88
CA GLU A 37 -6.25 -13.00 -6.41
C GLU A 37 -6.10 -11.61 -7.06
N MET A 38 -6.72 -11.42 -8.23
CA MET A 38 -6.76 -10.11 -8.88
C MET A 38 -7.78 -9.21 -8.16
N ALA A 39 -7.30 -8.15 -7.53
CA ALA A 39 -8.15 -7.15 -6.87
C ALA A 39 -9.20 -6.56 -7.83
N ARG A 40 -10.40 -6.31 -7.31
CA ARG A 40 -11.54 -5.69 -8.00
C ARG A 40 -12.11 -4.56 -7.16
N ASP A 41 -12.93 -3.71 -7.76
CA ASP A 41 -13.62 -2.61 -7.08
C ASP A 41 -12.70 -1.63 -6.33
N VAL A 42 -11.46 -1.46 -6.84
CA VAL A 42 -10.46 -0.53 -6.30
C VAL A 42 -10.94 0.91 -6.49
N VAL A 43 -11.08 1.64 -5.40
CA VAL A 43 -11.45 3.06 -5.37
C VAL A 43 -10.22 3.93 -5.48
N LEU A 44 -9.18 3.60 -4.70
CA LEU A 44 -7.95 4.37 -4.63
C LEU A 44 -6.76 3.47 -4.29
N GLU A 45 -5.61 3.83 -4.81
CA GLU A 45 -4.31 3.31 -4.41
C GLU A 45 -3.64 4.31 -3.45
N LEU A 46 -3.07 3.81 -2.36
CA LEU A 46 -2.34 4.59 -1.36
C LEU A 46 -0.97 3.96 -1.10
N ILE A 47 -0.08 4.77 -0.54
CA ILE A 47 1.20 4.34 0.03
C ILE A 47 1.13 4.52 1.53
N VAL A 48 1.57 3.51 2.28
CA VAL A 48 1.70 3.54 3.74
C VAL A 48 3.13 3.18 4.10
N GLY A 49 3.93 4.20 4.39
CA GLY A 49 5.35 4.06 4.70
C GLY A 49 5.65 4.38 6.15
N VAL A 50 6.56 3.63 6.77
CA VAL A 50 7.20 3.95 8.02
C VAL A 50 8.70 3.99 7.78
N GLN A 51 9.31 5.09 8.17
CA GLN A 51 10.76 5.29 8.04
C GLN A 51 11.32 5.87 9.33
N ARG A 52 12.61 5.65 9.53
CA ARG A 52 13.35 6.23 10.65
C ARG A 52 14.02 7.53 10.22
N ASP A 53 13.50 8.63 10.75
CA ASP A 53 14.13 9.94 10.71
C ASP A 53 15.22 10.06 11.80
N ALA A 54 16.28 10.81 11.49
CA ALA A 54 17.43 10.97 12.39
C ALA A 54 17.13 11.84 13.62
N GLN A 55 16.17 12.76 13.52
CA GLN A 55 15.81 13.71 14.59
C GLN A 55 14.57 13.24 15.34
N PHE A 56 13.56 12.72 14.64
CA PHE A 56 12.24 12.42 15.21
C PHE A 56 11.99 10.95 15.50
N GLY A 57 12.89 10.05 15.10
CA GLY A 57 12.67 8.61 15.23
C GLY A 57 11.74 8.09 14.16
N LEU A 58 10.79 7.22 14.49
CA LEU A 58 9.87 6.68 13.48
C LEU A 58 8.85 7.74 13.05
N THR A 59 8.58 7.78 11.75
CA THR A 59 7.54 8.61 11.13
C THR A 59 6.67 7.75 10.22
N LEU A 60 5.36 7.97 10.25
CA LEU A 60 4.39 7.34 9.36
C LEU A 60 4.04 8.32 8.23
N THR A 61 4.20 7.90 6.99
CA THR A 61 3.82 8.64 5.79
C THR A 61 2.64 7.96 5.11
N LEU A 62 1.61 8.74 4.83
CA LEU A 62 0.42 8.33 4.07
C LEU A 62 0.40 9.18 2.81
N GLY A 63 0.31 8.54 1.64
CA GLY A 63 0.23 9.25 0.38
C GLY A 63 -0.74 8.61 -0.57
N ALA A 64 -1.13 9.35 -1.61
CA ALA A 64 -1.69 8.73 -2.80
C ALA A 64 -0.74 7.60 -3.29
N GLY A 65 -1.25 6.68 -4.11
CA GLY A 65 -0.49 5.65 -4.82
C GLY A 65 -0.69 5.75 -6.34
N GLY A 66 0.11 5.01 -7.09
CA GLY A 66 0.08 4.98 -8.56
C GLY A 66 0.42 6.30 -9.24
N VAL A 67 -0.05 6.46 -10.48
CA VAL A 67 0.26 7.61 -11.36
C VAL A 67 -0.12 8.96 -10.74
N LEU A 68 -1.11 8.97 -9.84
CA LEU A 68 -1.56 10.20 -9.16
C LEU A 68 -0.49 10.77 -8.21
N VAL A 69 0.42 9.95 -7.67
CA VAL A 69 1.51 10.39 -6.77
C VAL A 69 2.52 11.25 -7.48
N GLU A 70 3.01 10.76 -8.62
CA GLU A 70 4.04 11.42 -9.42
C GLU A 70 3.57 12.80 -9.86
N LEU A 71 2.26 12.94 -10.09
CA LEU A 71 1.66 14.19 -10.56
C LEU A 71 1.26 15.15 -9.42
N LEU A 72 0.73 14.64 -8.30
CA LEU A 72 0.12 15.49 -7.27
C LEU A 72 1.02 15.78 -6.06
N GLN A 73 2.07 14.97 -5.85
CA GLN A 73 2.91 15.01 -4.64
C GLN A 73 2.06 15.11 -3.37
N ASP A 74 1.08 14.20 -3.26
CA ASP A 74 0.03 14.25 -2.25
C ASP A 74 0.31 13.26 -1.13
N ALA A 75 0.93 13.75 -0.05
CA ALA A 75 1.30 12.97 1.11
C ALA A 75 1.24 13.77 2.41
N ALA A 76 0.96 13.07 3.51
CA ALA A 76 0.97 13.57 4.87
C ALA A 76 1.91 12.69 5.71
N THR A 77 2.63 13.29 6.66
CA THR A 77 3.54 12.58 7.57
C THR A 77 3.16 12.86 9.02
N LEU A 78 3.16 11.81 9.83
CA LEU A 78 2.84 11.80 11.25
C LEU A 78 4.05 11.30 12.04
N LEU A 79 4.27 11.86 13.22
CA LEU A 79 5.29 11.39 14.15
C LEU A 79 4.69 10.34 15.08
N PHE A 80 5.48 9.33 15.44
CA PHE A 80 5.07 8.34 16.44
C PHE A 80 5.11 8.92 17.86
N PRO A 81 4.24 8.45 18.79
CA PRO A 81 3.15 7.50 18.56
C PRO A 81 1.97 8.13 17.81
N VAL A 82 1.30 7.36 16.96
CA VAL A 82 0.15 7.81 16.18
C VAL A 82 -1.15 7.28 16.77
N ALA A 83 -2.19 8.11 16.85
CA ALA A 83 -3.54 7.66 17.16
C ALA A 83 -4.40 7.55 15.89
N ARG A 84 -5.41 6.68 15.92
CA ARG A 84 -6.35 6.47 14.81
C ARG A 84 -6.97 7.78 14.28
N GLN A 85 -7.28 8.72 15.18
CA GLN A 85 -7.84 10.02 14.83
C GLN A 85 -6.85 10.90 14.06
N ASP A 86 -5.55 10.81 14.37
CA ASP A 86 -4.51 11.57 13.68
C ASP A 86 -4.30 11.01 12.27
N VAL A 87 -4.36 9.68 12.13
CA VAL A 87 -4.35 8.98 10.83
C VAL A 87 -5.55 9.42 9.98
N LEU A 88 -6.75 9.46 10.55
CA LEU A 88 -7.94 9.93 9.84
C LEU A 88 -7.77 11.39 9.39
N ALA A 89 -7.31 12.27 10.27
CA ALA A 89 -7.08 13.67 9.94
C ALA A 89 -6.02 13.83 8.83
N ALA A 90 -4.95 13.04 8.86
CA ALA A 90 -3.93 13.02 7.83
C ALA A 90 -4.52 12.56 6.47
N LEU A 91 -5.30 11.48 6.45
CA LEU A 91 -5.98 11.01 5.24
C LEU A 91 -6.96 12.07 4.68
N GLN A 92 -7.69 12.77 5.56
CA GLN A 92 -8.61 13.84 5.19
C GLN A 92 -7.90 15.07 4.61
N SER A 93 -6.63 15.27 4.95
CA SER A 93 -5.82 16.38 4.42
C SER A 93 -5.30 16.13 3.00
N LEU A 94 -5.33 14.87 2.53
CA LEU A 94 -4.86 14.52 1.19
C LEU A 94 -5.81 15.09 0.13
N LYS A 95 -5.23 15.58 -0.98
CA LYS A 95 -5.98 16.06 -2.15
C LYS A 95 -6.85 14.96 -2.76
N VAL A 96 -6.46 13.69 -2.62
CA VAL A 96 -7.23 12.52 -3.10
C VAL A 96 -8.37 12.11 -2.17
N TRP A 97 -8.50 12.70 -0.98
CA TRP A 97 -9.58 12.39 -0.03
C TRP A 97 -10.99 12.38 -0.63
N PRO A 98 -11.39 13.32 -1.52
CA PRO A 98 -12.71 13.31 -2.12
C PRO A 98 -13.04 12.01 -2.89
N LEU A 99 -12.04 11.29 -3.38
CA LEU A 99 -12.23 9.97 -4.01
C LEU A 99 -12.59 8.90 -2.98
N LEU A 100 -11.94 8.92 -1.82
CA LEU A 100 -12.27 8.02 -0.69
C LEU A 100 -13.64 8.33 -0.10
N ALA A 101 -14.02 9.60 0.00
CA ALA A 101 -15.31 10.03 0.53
C ALA A 101 -16.50 9.76 -0.43
N GLY A 102 -16.22 9.34 -1.67
CA GLY A 102 -17.21 9.17 -2.73
C GLY A 102 -17.40 10.45 -3.55
N PHE A 103 -17.25 10.32 -4.88
CA PHE A 103 -17.31 11.45 -5.81
C PHE A 103 -18.19 11.14 -7.02
N ARG A 104 -19.14 12.04 -7.33
CA ARG A 104 -20.00 12.00 -8.54
C ARG A 104 -20.60 10.62 -8.85
N GLY A 105 -21.25 9.99 -7.87
CA GLY A 105 -21.92 8.70 -8.04
C GLY A 105 -21.00 7.47 -8.04
N LYS A 106 -19.68 7.66 -7.84
CA LYS A 106 -18.77 6.54 -7.55
C LYS A 106 -18.90 6.11 -6.09
N ALA A 107 -18.68 4.81 -5.85
CA ALA A 107 -18.62 4.27 -4.51
C ALA A 107 -17.50 4.94 -3.70
N ALA A 108 -17.77 5.18 -2.41
CA ALA A 108 -16.75 5.57 -1.45
C ALA A 108 -15.82 4.38 -1.16
N GLY A 109 -14.60 4.68 -0.73
CA GLY A 109 -13.66 3.67 -0.25
C GLY A 109 -14.03 3.15 1.14
N ASP A 110 -13.52 1.98 1.51
CA ASP A 110 -13.64 1.43 2.85
C ASP A 110 -12.66 2.09 3.84
N VAL A 111 -13.03 3.28 4.31
CA VAL A 111 -12.17 4.11 5.17
C VAL A 111 -11.90 3.43 6.52
N ASP A 112 -12.87 2.73 7.10
CA ASP A 112 -12.69 2.08 8.39
C ASP A 112 -11.67 0.95 8.30
N ALA A 113 -11.75 0.13 7.24
CA ALA A 113 -10.76 -0.91 6.97
C ALA A 113 -9.36 -0.33 6.65
N LEU A 114 -9.30 0.81 5.95
CA LEU A 114 -8.04 1.51 5.72
C LEU A 114 -7.40 1.98 7.04
N LEU A 115 -8.19 2.57 7.94
CA LEU A 115 -7.70 2.98 9.26
C LEU A 115 -7.20 1.78 10.06
N ASP A 116 -7.91 0.65 10.03
CA ASP A 116 -7.47 -0.58 10.69
C ASP A 116 -6.12 -1.07 10.15
N ALA A 117 -5.94 -1.08 8.82
CA ALA A 117 -4.69 -1.50 8.20
C ALA A 117 -3.52 -0.57 8.53
N VAL A 118 -3.73 0.75 8.47
CA VAL A 118 -2.70 1.74 8.83
C VAL A 118 -2.32 1.63 10.31
N MET A 119 -3.30 1.44 11.20
CA MET A 119 -3.01 1.23 12.62
C MET A 119 -2.26 -0.07 12.86
N ALA A 120 -2.56 -1.15 12.14
CA ALA A 120 -1.80 -2.40 12.25
C ALA A 120 -0.33 -2.23 11.81
N VAL A 121 -0.08 -1.44 10.76
CA VAL A 121 1.29 -1.06 10.35
C VAL A 121 1.98 -0.24 11.43
N ALA A 122 1.28 0.75 12.00
CA ALA A 122 1.82 1.58 13.08
C ALA A 122 2.15 0.76 14.33
N ASP A 123 1.25 -0.13 14.76
CA ASP A 123 1.44 -1.00 15.92
C ASP A 123 2.63 -1.94 15.71
N TYR A 124 2.76 -2.54 14.52
CA TYR A 124 3.92 -3.35 14.15
C TYR A 124 5.22 -2.55 14.25
N ALA A 125 5.22 -1.33 13.72
CA ALA A 125 6.38 -0.46 13.70
C ALA A 125 6.80 -0.04 15.10
N GLN A 126 5.85 0.33 15.95
CA GLN A 126 6.09 0.70 17.34
C GLN A 126 6.62 -0.50 18.15
N ALA A 127 6.04 -1.69 17.96
CA ALA A 127 6.50 -2.92 18.61
C ALA A 127 7.92 -3.33 18.21
N ARG A 128 8.41 -2.88 17.05
CA ARG A 128 9.77 -3.14 16.55
C ARG A 128 10.63 -1.88 16.47
N ALA A 129 10.29 -0.83 17.22
CA ALA A 129 10.92 0.48 17.05
C ALA A 129 12.45 0.38 17.01
N ASP A 130 13.08 -0.34 17.94
CA ASP A 130 14.55 -0.41 18.02
C ASP A 130 15.23 -1.07 16.82
N GLN A 131 14.51 -1.92 16.08
CA GLN A 131 15.05 -2.74 15.00
C GLN A 131 14.56 -2.28 13.62
N LEU A 132 13.37 -1.68 13.54
CA LEU A 132 12.78 -1.26 12.28
C LEU A 132 13.55 -0.06 11.70
N VAL A 133 13.98 -0.22 10.46
CA VAL A 133 14.58 0.86 9.67
C VAL A 133 13.54 1.43 8.72
N GLU A 134 12.77 0.55 8.07
CA GLU A 134 11.82 0.90 7.04
C GLU A 134 10.73 -0.17 6.92
N LEU A 135 9.50 0.25 6.75
CA LEU A 135 8.37 -0.57 6.36
C LEU A 135 7.62 0.22 5.29
N ASP A 136 7.55 -0.28 4.08
CA ASP A 136 6.82 0.36 2.98
C ASP A 136 5.76 -0.60 2.46
N VAL A 137 4.49 -0.21 2.56
CA VAL A 137 3.38 -0.93 1.94
C VAL A 137 2.92 -0.12 0.74
N ASN A 138 3.28 -0.60 -0.44
CA ASN A 138 3.07 0.12 -1.68
C ASN A 138 2.87 -0.86 -2.85
N PRO A 139 1.64 -1.04 -3.37
CA PRO A 139 0.44 -0.29 -3.00
C PRO A 139 -0.40 -0.89 -1.87
N VAL A 140 -1.13 -0.01 -1.19
CA VAL A 140 -2.36 -0.33 -0.45
C VAL A 140 -3.55 0.04 -1.32
N LEU A 141 -4.34 -0.95 -1.73
CA LEU A 141 -5.58 -0.75 -2.48
C LEU A 141 -6.75 -0.61 -1.52
N VAL A 142 -7.45 0.52 -1.60
CA VAL A 142 -8.71 0.74 -0.90
C VAL A 142 -9.84 0.31 -1.81
N LEU A 143 -10.60 -0.70 -1.39
CA LEU A 143 -11.74 -1.20 -2.15
C LEU A 143 -12.99 -0.41 -1.81
N SER A 144 -14.03 -0.60 -2.61
CA SER A 144 -15.34 0.01 -2.37
C SER A 144 -15.86 -0.33 -0.97
N LYS A 145 -16.58 0.61 -0.35
CA LYS A 145 -17.06 0.49 1.02
C LYS A 145 -17.73 -0.87 1.29
N GLY A 146 -17.24 -1.58 2.32
CA GLY A 146 -17.69 -2.91 2.70
C GLY A 146 -16.84 -4.04 2.11
N HIS A 147 -15.92 -3.76 1.18
CA HIS A 147 -15.01 -4.73 0.58
C HIS A 147 -13.59 -4.68 1.18
N GLY A 148 -13.30 -3.73 2.08
CA GLY A 148 -12.04 -3.66 2.82
C GLY A 148 -10.87 -3.03 2.05
N VAL A 149 -9.66 -3.46 2.42
CA VAL A 149 -8.39 -2.97 1.85
C VAL A 149 -7.43 -4.13 1.60
N LEU A 150 -6.53 -3.97 0.63
CA LEU A 150 -5.54 -4.97 0.25
C LEU A 150 -4.14 -4.36 0.17
N ALA A 151 -3.21 -4.88 0.96
CA ALA A 151 -1.78 -4.63 0.76
C ALA A 151 -1.27 -5.55 -0.35
N VAL A 152 -0.80 -4.98 -1.46
CA VAL A 152 -0.38 -5.74 -2.65
C VAL A 152 1.12 -6.06 -2.61
N ASP A 153 1.92 -5.17 -2.06
CA ASP A 153 3.35 -5.37 -1.88
C ASP A 153 3.80 -4.71 -0.58
N ALA A 154 4.79 -5.32 0.05
CA ALA A 154 5.36 -4.81 1.28
C ALA A 154 6.87 -5.07 1.34
N LEU A 155 7.63 -4.04 1.68
CA LEU A 155 9.04 -4.11 2.00
C LEU A 155 9.22 -3.86 3.50
N ILE A 156 9.96 -4.73 4.18
CA ILE A 156 10.35 -4.52 5.57
C ILE A 156 11.87 -4.64 5.66
N ARG A 157 12.52 -3.61 6.19
CA ARG A 157 13.95 -3.57 6.46
C ARG A 157 14.21 -3.39 7.94
N LEU A 158 14.88 -4.38 8.52
CA LEU A 158 15.36 -4.36 9.88
C LEU A 158 16.85 -4.02 9.91
N LYS A 159 17.34 -3.49 11.04
CA LYS A 159 18.77 -3.35 11.26
C LYS A 159 19.42 -4.72 11.11
N THR A 160 20.46 -4.80 10.30
CA THR A 160 21.33 -5.98 10.29
C THR A 160 22.01 -6.06 11.67
N PRO A 161 22.07 -7.24 12.30
CA PRO A 161 22.79 -7.41 13.56
C PRO A 161 24.28 -7.06 13.43
#